data_AF-D9UCN4-F1
#
_entry.id   AF-D9UCN4-F1
#
_cell.length_a   1.000
_cell.length_b   1.000
_cell.length_c   1.000
_cell.angle_alpha   90.00
_cell.angle_beta   90.00
_cell.angle_gamma   90.00
#
_symmetry.space_group_name_H-M   'P 1'
#
loop_
_entity.id
_entity.type
_entity.pdbx_description
1 polymer ?
#
loop_
_entity_poly.entity_id
_entity_poly.type
_entity_poly.pdbx_seq_one_letter_code
_entity_poly.pdbx_strand_id
1 'polypeptide(L)'
;MSISSQPPESGPDLAAYLDRLGIGAAPSALPPTLATLRTVQRAQLLAIPFENLDPVRGIVPALEVPALEDKLVRRRRGGYCFELNGLLSAALTALGFTVRPLAGRVVLGVGDEGWASRPATHLALAVDTEEGTHLADAGFGAL
;
A
#
# COMPACT_ATOMS: atom_id res chain seq x y z
N MET A 1 17.10 22.36 0.48
CA MET A 1 17.15 21.35 1.57
C MET A 1 16.99 19.99 0.91
N SER A 2 18.09 19.26 0.73
CA SER A 2 18.08 17.95 0.08
C SER A 2 17.59 16.93 1.09
N ILE A 3 16.34 16.48 0.96
CA ILE A 3 15.83 15.33 1.71
C ILE A 3 16.43 14.08 1.09
N SER A 4 17.54 13.63 1.66
CA SER A 4 18.06 12.29 1.41
C SER A 4 17.02 11.29 1.92
N SER A 5 16.32 10.62 1.00
CA SER A 5 15.43 9.51 1.33
C SER A 5 16.28 8.26 1.53
N GLN A 6 16.91 8.14 2.69
CA GLN A 6 17.43 6.84 3.10
C GLN A 6 16.24 5.91 3.36
N PRO A 7 16.20 4.71 2.76
CA PRO A 7 15.15 3.74 3.03
C PRO A 7 15.23 3.31 4.51
N PRO A 8 14.10 3.03 5.18
CA PRO A 8 14.10 2.54 6.55
C PRO A 8 14.89 1.23 6.65
N GLU A 9 15.77 1.11 7.65
CA GLU A 9 16.78 0.06 7.80
C GLU A 9 16.26 -1.39 7.97
N SER A 10 14.94 -1.59 7.98
CA SER A 10 14.35 -2.91 7.76
C SER A 10 12.95 -2.73 7.21
N GLY A 11 12.73 -3.19 5.97
CA GLY A 11 11.39 -3.36 5.42
C GLY A 11 10.55 -4.34 6.27
N PRO A 12 9.27 -4.54 5.94
CA PRO A 12 8.43 -5.48 6.68
C PRO A 12 9.00 -6.91 6.58
N ASP A 13 8.64 -7.78 7.52
CA ASP A 13 8.85 -9.22 7.39
C ASP A 13 8.06 -9.73 6.18
N LEU A 14 8.76 -9.87 5.04
CA LEU A 14 8.17 -10.30 3.78
C LEU A 14 7.55 -11.69 3.88
N ALA A 15 8.11 -12.60 4.68
CA ALA A 15 7.56 -13.94 4.82
C ALA A 15 6.20 -13.89 5.53
N ALA A 16 6.10 -13.13 6.61
CA ALA A 16 4.83 -12.94 7.33
C ALA A 16 3.79 -12.19 6.48
N TYR A 17 4.22 -11.17 5.71
CA TYR A 17 3.34 -10.45 4.80
C TYR A 17 2.81 -11.36 3.69
N LEU A 18 3.66 -12.12 3.01
CA LEU A 18 3.23 -13.04 1.95
C LEU A 18 2.32 -14.16 2.49
N ASP A 19 2.60 -14.68 3.68
CA ASP A 19 1.70 -15.61 4.37
C ASP A 19 0.33 -14.99 4.67
N ARG A 20 0.31 -13.72 5.14
CA ARG A 20 -0.93 -12.96 5.36
C ARG A 20 -1.74 -12.78 4.08
N LEU A 21 -1.08 -12.73 2.92
CA LEU A 21 -1.69 -12.65 1.60
C LEU A 21 -2.13 -14.02 1.03
N GLY A 22 -1.73 -15.13 1.66
CA GLY A 22 -1.95 -16.48 1.12
C GLY A 22 -1.02 -16.82 -0.05
N ILE A 23 0.11 -16.13 -0.19
CA ILE A 23 1.13 -16.40 -1.20
C ILE A 23 2.17 -17.36 -0.60
N GLY A 24 2.13 -18.63 -1.02
CA GLY A 24 3.07 -19.68 -0.56
C GLY A 24 4.46 -19.65 -1.22
N ALA A 25 4.77 -18.62 -2.00
CA ALA A 25 6.07 -18.47 -2.66
C ALA A 25 7.07 -17.79 -1.72
N ALA A 26 8.34 -18.21 -1.77
CA ALA A 26 9.42 -17.48 -1.13
C ALA A 26 9.62 -16.09 -1.80
N PRO A 27 10.07 -15.05 -1.08
CA PRO A 27 10.33 -13.73 -1.68
C PRO A 27 11.24 -13.77 -2.90
N SER A 28 12.25 -14.65 -2.91
CA SER A 28 13.18 -14.82 -4.05
C SER A 28 12.51 -15.35 -5.33
N ALA A 29 11.31 -15.93 -5.22
CA ALA A 29 10.51 -16.38 -6.36
C ALA A 29 9.57 -15.29 -6.92
N LEU A 30 9.61 -14.07 -6.36
CA LEU A 30 8.78 -12.93 -6.74
C LEU A 30 9.66 -11.76 -7.24
N PRO A 31 10.27 -11.88 -8.43
CA PRO A 31 11.11 -10.80 -8.98
C PRO A 31 10.28 -9.56 -9.30
N PRO A 32 10.88 -8.35 -9.38
CA PRO A 32 10.16 -7.09 -9.55
C PRO A 32 9.63 -6.88 -10.98
N THR A 33 8.63 -7.69 -11.35
CA THR A 33 7.98 -7.73 -12.67
C THR A 33 6.52 -7.28 -12.56
N LEU A 34 5.92 -6.89 -13.69
CA LEU A 34 4.49 -6.59 -13.73
C LEU A 34 3.61 -7.76 -13.26
N ALA A 35 4.02 -9.01 -13.51
CA ALA A 35 3.30 -10.20 -13.04
C ALA A 35 3.32 -10.31 -11.50
N THR A 36 4.47 -10.07 -10.87
CA THR A 36 4.59 -10.03 -9.40
C THR A 36 3.76 -8.89 -8.82
N LEU A 37 3.85 -7.68 -9.40
CA LEU A 37 3.07 -6.53 -8.95
C LEU A 37 1.56 -6.83 -8.94
N ARG A 38 1.04 -7.39 -10.04
CA ARG A 38 -0.37 -7.80 -10.15
C ARG A 38 -0.74 -8.85 -9.12
N THR A 39 0.12 -9.83 -8.91
CA THR A 39 -0.10 -10.93 -7.95
C THR A 39 -0.20 -10.39 -6.52
N VAL A 40 0.78 -9.58 -6.09
CA VAL A 40 0.84 -9.02 -4.74
C VAL A 40 -0.32 -8.05 -4.50
N GLN A 41 -0.57 -7.11 -5.43
CA GLN A 41 -1.66 -6.15 -5.28
C GLN A 41 -3.03 -6.85 -5.20
N ARG A 42 -3.29 -7.83 -6.08
CA ARG A 42 -4.54 -8.60 -6.06
C ARG A 42 -4.69 -9.39 -4.76
N ALA A 43 -3.62 -10.05 -4.30
CA ALA A 43 -3.67 -10.83 -3.06
C ALA A 43 -3.91 -9.93 -1.84
N GLN A 44 -3.30 -8.74 -1.77
CA GLN A 44 -3.57 -7.78 -0.71
C GLN A 44 -5.04 -7.32 -0.69
N LEU A 45 -5.60 -6.96 -1.85
CA LEU A 45 -7.01 -6.56 -1.96
C LEU A 45 -7.97 -7.66 -1.44
N LEU A 46 -7.65 -8.93 -1.69
CA LEU A 46 -8.48 -10.07 -1.25
C LEU A 46 -8.27 -10.44 0.21
N ALA A 47 -7.08 -10.19 0.75
CA ALA A 47 -6.69 -10.67 2.07
C ALA A 47 -6.87 -9.61 3.17
N ILE A 48 -6.59 -8.34 2.90
CA ILE A 48 -6.55 -7.26 3.90
C ILE A 48 -7.71 -6.28 3.64
N PRO A 49 -8.71 -6.22 4.54
CA PRO A 49 -9.88 -5.38 4.30
C PRO A 49 -9.54 -3.89 4.41
N PHE A 50 -10.25 -3.07 3.64
CA PHE A 50 -10.35 -1.64 3.89
C PHE A 50 -11.27 -1.39 5.08
N GLU A 51 -10.83 -0.57 6.04
CA GLU A 51 -11.63 -0.18 7.22
C GLU A 51 -11.13 1.13 7.86
N ASN A 52 -11.98 1.76 8.66
CA ASN A 52 -11.69 3.00 9.38
C ASN A 52 -12.07 2.93 10.87
N LEU A 53 -12.02 1.74 11.47
CA LEU A 53 -12.48 1.50 12.85
C LEU A 53 -11.68 2.27 13.90
N ASP A 54 -10.37 2.47 13.67
CA ASP A 54 -9.52 3.24 14.57
C ASP A 54 -9.85 4.75 14.51
N PRO A 55 -9.88 5.41 13.32
CA PRO A 55 -10.34 6.80 13.20
C PRO A 55 -11.74 7.07 13.74
N VAL A 56 -12.71 6.17 13.52
CA VAL A 56 -14.09 6.31 14.06
C VAL A 56 -14.10 6.33 15.59
N ARG A 57 -13.10 5.71 16.23
CA ARG A 57 -12.90 5.71 17.69
C ARG A 57 -12.01 6.85 18.18
N GLY A 58 -11.60 7.78 17.31
CA GLY A 58 -10.69 8.87 17.63
C GLY A 58 -9.22 8.45 17.78
N ILE A 59 -8.85 7.26 17.29
CA ILE A 59 -7.47 6.76 17.32
C ILE A 59 -6.79 7.15 15.99
N VAL A 60 -5.69 7.89 16.09
CA VAL A 60 -4.85 8.24 14.93
C VAL A 60 -3.97 7.03 14.58
N PRO A 61 -4.05 6.49 13.35
CA PRO A 61 -3.20 5.37 12.95
C PRO A 61 -1.71 5.76 12.91
N ALA A 62 -0.85 4.86 13.39
CA ALA A 62 0.59 4.96 13.20
C ALA A 62 0.97 4.44 11.80
N LEU A 63 1.82 5.17 11.09
CA LEU A 63 2.17 4.87 9.69
C LEU A 63 3.59 4.30 9.50
N GLU A 64 4.33 4.13 10.60
CA GLU A 64 5.65 3.48 10.56
C GLU A 64 5.51 2.00 10.18
N VAL A 65 6.43 1.49 9.34
CA VAL A 65 6.38 0.12 8.81
C VAL A 65 6.17 -0.95 9.90
N PRO A 66 6.87 -0.92 11.06
CA PRO A 66 6.64 -1.91 12.12
C PRO A 66 5.22 -1.87 12.69
N ALA A 67 4.62 -0.68 12.80
CA ALA A 67 3.25 -0.52 13.31
C ALA A 67 2.21 -1.01 12.28
N LEU A 68 2.47 -0.76 10.99
CA LEU A 68 1.64 -1.27 9.90
C LEU A 68 1.70 -2.80 9.83
N GLU A 69 2.89 -3.39 9.94
CA GLU A 69 3.05 -4.84 9.98
C GLU A 69 2.31 -5.44 11.18
N ASP A 70 2.53 -4.93 12.40
CA ASP A 70 1.84 -5.43 13.59
C ASP A 70 0.31 -5.40 13.41
N LYS A 71 -0.24 -4.27 12.97
CA LYS A 71 -1.68 -4.10 12.81
C LYS A 71 -2.26 -4.97 11.69
N LEU A 72 -1.74 -4.83 10.48
CA LEU A 72 -2.36 -5.39 9.26
C LEU A 72 -2.01 -6.88 9.06
N VAL A 73 -0.79 -7.27 9.45
CA VAL A 73 -0.26 -8.63 9.28
C VAL A 73 -0.49 -9.45 10.54
N ARG A 74 0.13 -9.08 11.68
CA ARG A 74 0.14 -9.92 12.89
C ARG A 74 -1.22 -9.97 13.57
N ARG A 75 -1.85 -8.81 13.77
CA ARG A 75 -3.19 -8.67 14.38
C ARG A 75 -4.33 -8.87 13.38
N ARG A 76 -4.01 -9.09 12.10
CA ARG A 76 -4.94 -9.37 11.01
C ARG A 76 -6.09 -8.37 10.87
N ARG A 77 -5.81 -7.09 11.17
CA ARG A 77 -6.76 -5.98 10.96
C ARG A 77 -6.70 -5.49 9.51
N GLY A 78 -7.59 -4.55 9.19
CA GLY A 78 -7.51 -3.73 7.99
C GLY A 78 -6.97 -2.34 8.29
N GLY A 79 -7.08 -1.45 7.31
CA GLY A 79 -6.81 -0.02 7.48
C GLY A 79 -7.37 0.78 6.32
N TYR A 80 -7.13 2.09 6.33
CA TYR A 80 -7.47 2.97 5.20
C TYR A 80 -6.28 3.17 4.23
N CYS A 81 -6.42 4.07 3.27
CA CYS A 81 -5.46 4.22 2.15
C CYS A 81 -4.00 4.40 2.59
N PHE A 82 -3.71 5.23 3.59
CA PHE A 82 -2.32 5.46 4.05
C PHE A 82 -1.69 4.22 4.69
N GLU A 83 -2.48 3.41 5.39
CA GLU A 83 -2.00 2.18 6.03
C GLU A 83 -1.80 1.07 5.00
N LEU A 84 -2.80 0.84 4.15
CA LEU A 84 -2.80 -0.24 3.16
C LEU A 84 -1.75 -0.01 2.08
N ASN A 85 -1.70 1.20 1.50
CA ASN A 85 -0.71 1.53 0.48
C ASN A 85 0.67 1.82 1.09
N GLY A 86 0.75 2.21 2.38
CA GLY A 86 2.00 2.27 3.12
C GLY A 86 2.66 0.89 3.26
N LEU A 87 1.89 -0.12 3.68
CA LEU A 87 2.39 -1.50 3.77
C LEU A 87 2.74 -2.07 2.39
N LEU A 88 1.88 -1.86 1.39
CA LEU A 88 2.16 -2.31 0.02
C LEU A 88 3.45 -1.68 -0.53
N SER A 89 3.63 -0.38 -0.31
CA SER A 89 4.85 0.33 -0.71
C SER A 89 6.08 -0.31 -0.08
N ALA A 90 6.07 -0.53 1.23
CA ALA A 90 7.20 -1.10 1.94
C ALA A 90 7.51 -2.55 1.49
N ALA A 91 6.48 -3.37 1.25
CA ALA A 91 6.64 -4.73 0.76
C ALA A 91 7.18 -4.78 -0.68
N LEU A 92 6.66 -3.95 -1.59
CA LEU A 92 7.14 -3.87 -2.97
C LEU A 92 8.59 -3.37 -3.02
N THR A 93 8.96 -2.36 -2.21
CA THR A 93 10.36 -1.93 -2.10
C THR A 93 11.27 -3.05 -1.61
N ALA A 94 10.83 -3.84 -0.61
CA ALA A 94 11.60 -4.99 -0.13
C ALA A 94 11.71 -6.13 -1.17
N LEU A 95 10.75 -6.25 -2.10
CA LEU A 95 10.82 -7.13 -3.27
C LEU A 95 11.68 -6.57 -4.43
N GLY A 96 12.28 -5.38 -4.25
CA GLY A 96 13.19 -4.76 -5.21
C GLY A 96 12.52 -3.85 -6.24
N PHE A 97 11.24 -3.50 -6.08
CA PHE A 97 10.60 -2.49 -6.93
C PHE A 97 11.05 -1.07 -6.57
N THR A 98 11.14 -0.20 -7.57
CA THR A 98 11.15 1.24 -7.36
C THR A 98 9.71 1.73 -7.20
N VAL A 99 9.41 2.30 -6.04
CA VAL A 99 8.06 2.74 -5.66
C VAL A 99 8.06 4.21 -5.28
N ARG A 100 7.10 4.97 -5.78
CA ARG A 100 6.93 6.41 -5.50
C ARG A 100 5.50 6.67 -5.01
N PRO A 101 5.30 7.34 -3.85
CA PRO A 101 3.97 7.69 -3.39
C PRO A 101 3.36 8.80 -4.26
N LEU A 102 2.06 8.69 -4.51
CA LEU A 102 1.25 9.67 -5.22
C LEU A 102 0.09 10.15 -4.34
N ALA A 103 -0.19 11.45 -4.35
CA ALA A 103 -1.36 12.03 -3.71
C ALA A 103 -2.48 12.24 -4.73
N GLY A 104 -3.67 11.70 -4.44
CA GLY A 104 -4.86 11.76 -5.29
C GLY A 104 -6.02 12.51 -4.64
N ARG A 105 -6.85 13.14 -5.46
CA ARG A 105 -8.15 13.73 -5.06
C ARG A 105 -9.25 12.72 -5.35
N VAL A 106 -10.06 12.37 -4.34
CA VAL A 106 -11.19 11.45 -4.52
C VAL A 106 -12.36 12.18 -5.16
N VAL A 107 -12.73 11.75 -6.37
CA VAL A 107 -13.81 12.36 -7.18
C VAL A 107 -15.12 11.57 -7.16
N LEU A 108 -15.14 10.39 -6.52
CA LEU A 108 -16.35 9.60 -6.38
C LEU A 108 -17.44 10.40 -5.65
N GLY A 109 -18.64 10.41 -6.21
CA GLY A 109 -19.77 11.18 -5.68
C GLY A 109 -19.69 12.70 -5.95
N VAL A 110 -18.78 13.13 -6.83
CA VAL A 110 -18.63 14.52 -7.24
C VAL A 110 -18.91 14.64 -8.74
N GLY A 111 -19.68 15.66 -9.15
CA GLY A 111 -19.90 15.97 -10.56
C GLY A 111 -18.66 16.54 -11.26
N ASP A 112 -18.73 16.68 -12.58
CA ASP A 112 -17.58 16.97 -13.47
C ASP A 112 -16.74 18.22 -13.09
N GLU A 113 -17.33 19.18 -12.38
CA GLU A 113 -16.66 20.44 -12.00
C GLU A 113 -16.21 20.50 -10.54
N GLY A 114 -16.66 19.57 -9.69
CA GLY A 114 -16.43 19.67 -8.24
C GLY A 114 -15.09 19.10 -7.77
N TRP A 115 -14.39 18.33 -8.60
CA TRP A 115 -13.19 17.59 -8.19
C TRP A 115 -12.04 18.50 -7.76
N ALA A 116 -11.89 19.68 -8.37
CA ALA A 116 -10.78 20.59 -8.11
C ALA A 116 -10.78 21.11 -6.66
N SER A 117 -11.96 21.18 -6.04
CA SER A 117 -12.15 21.62 -4.64
C SER A 117 -11.78 20.54 -3.60
N ARG A 118 -11.68 19.27 -4.00
CA ARG A 118 -11.46 18.14 -3.06
C ARG A 118 -10.00 18.10 -2.64
N PRO A 119 -9.65 17.96 -1.36
CA PRO A 119 -8.26 17.86 -0.95
C PRO A 119 -7.62 16.56 -1.45
N ALA A 120 -6.32 16.61 -1.77
CA ALA A 120 -5.54 15.44 -2.18
C ALA A 120 -5.22 14.59 -0.94
N THR A 121 -6.12 13.67 -0.62
CA THR A 121 -6.16 12.91 0.65
C THR A 121 -6.06 11.41 0.45
N HIS A 122 -5.91 10.95 -0.79
CA HIS A 122 -5.72 9.55 -1.12
C HIS A 122 -4.26 9.26 -1.44
N LEU A 123 -3.70 8.22 -0.84
CA LEU A 123 -2.39 7.68 -1.22
C LEU A 123 -2.57 6.60 -2.27
N ALA A 124 -1.87 6.70 -3.40
CA ALA A 124 -1.66 5.63 -4.37
C ALA A 124 -0.16 5.51 -4.68
N LEU A 125 0.25 4.51 -5.47
CA LEU A 125 1.66 4.24 -5.76
C LEU A 125 1.94 4.27 -7.26
N ALA A 126 3.02 4.93 -7.66
CA ALA A 126 3.68 4.69 -8.95
C ALA A 126 4.77 3.63 -8.76
N VAL A 127 4.69 2.55 -9.52
CA VAL A 127 5.63 1.42 -9.44
C VAL A 127 6.28 1.23 -10.81
N ASP A 128 7.62 1.28 -10.85
CA ASP A 128 8.36 1.13 -12.08
C ASP A 128 8.67 -0.36 -12.34
N THR A 129 8.46 -0.79 -13.58
CA THR A 129 8.76 -2.14 -14.10
C THR A 129 9.48 -2.01 -15.44
N GLU A 130 9.94 -3.13 -16.01
CA GLU A 130 10.54 -3.13 -17.36
C GLU A 130 9.55 -2.65 -18.44
N GLU A 131 8.25 -2.89 -18.23
CA GLU A 131 7.17 -2.48 -19.14
C GLU A 131 6.76 -1.00 -18.97
N GLY A 132 7.31 -0.32 -17.96
CA GLY A 132 7.05 1.10 -17.66
C GLY A 132 6.51 1.35 -16.25
N THR A 133 6.00 2.56 -16.03
CA THR A 133 5.40 2.98 -14.75
C THR A 133 3.93 2.58 -14.69
N HIS A 134 3.56 1.90 -13.61
CA HIS A 134 2.18 1.48 -13.33
C HIS A 134 1.63 2.16 -12.09
N LEU A 135 0.33 2.46 -12.11
CA LEU A 135 -0.42 2.85 -10.92
C LEU A 135 -0.81 1.59 -10.14
N ALA A 136 -0.43 1.52 -8.87
CA ALA A 136 -0.85 0.48 -7.94
C ALA A 136 -1.61 1.10 -6.77
N ASP A 137 -2.71 0.44 -6.39
CA ASP A 137 -3.58 0.88 -5.31
C ASP A 137 -4.32 -0.32 -4.73
N ALA A 138 -4.11 -0.57 -3.44
CA ALA A 138 -4.82 -1.56 -2.65
C ALA A 138 -5.57 -0.93 -1.47
N GLY A 139 -5.75 0.39 -1.50
CA GLY A 139 -6.19 1.20 -0.35
C GLY A 139 -7.36 2.15 -0.62
N PHE A 140 -7.92 2.19 -1.83
CA PHE A 140 -9.07 3.06 -2.13
C PHE A 140 -10.37 2.64 -1.41
N GLY A 141 -10.54 1.34 -1.17
CA GLY A 141 -11.81 0.76 -0.70
C GLY A 141 -12.73 0.38 -1.87
N ALA A 142 -14.00 0.10 -1.56
CA ALA A 142 -15.11 -0.26 -2.46
C ALA A 142 -14.74 -1.01 -3.77
N LEU A 143 -15.00 -2.32 -3.76
CA LEU A 143 -15.55 -3.02 -4.93
C LEU A 143 -17.08 -2.93 -4.88
#